data_AF-A0A1F3ZLT6-F1
#
_entry.id   AF-A0A1F3ZLT6-F1
#
_cell.length_a   1.000
_cell.length_b   1.000
_cell.length_c   1.000
_cell.angle_alpha   90.00
_cell.angle_beta   90.00
_cell.angle_gamma   90.00
#
_symmetry.space_group_name_H-M   'P 1'
#
loop_
_entity.id
_entity.type
_entity.pdbx_description
1 polymer ?
#
loop_
_entity_poly.entity_id
_entity_poly.type
_entity_poly.pdbx_seq_one_letter_code
_entity_poly.pdbx_strand_id
1 'polypeptide(L)'
;MAISKRLKALLAKVDRARTYPLDDALKLVKETSSAKFNESVDVAINLGIDARKSDQLVRGSIVLPKGTGKSVRVAVFAQGAAAEAAKEAGAEIVGFDDLAALVKEGKMDFDVAIATPDAMKVVGQLGQILGPRGLMPNPKVGTVTPNVAQAVKNAKAGQVQYRTDKAGIVQCTIGRASFAVEDLKVNMLALVEALNKAKPSASKGL
;
A
#
# COMPACT_ATOMS: atom_id res chain seq x y z
N MET A 1 11.22 29.92 -8.93
CA MET A 1 10.20 29.34 -9.82
C MET A 1 8.86 30.00 -9.56
N ALA A 2 8.13 30.42 -10.60
CA ALA A 2 6.81 31.02 -10.42
C ALA A 2 5.81 29.95 -9.95
N ILE A 3 5.20 30.18 -8.78
CA ILE A 3 4.18 29.30 -8.20
C ILE A 3 2.83 29.59 -8.87
N SER A 4 2.09 28.54 -9.24
CA SER A 4 0.77 28.70 -9.85
C SER A 4 -0.23 29.37 -8.89
N LYS A 5 -1.22 30.10 -9.43
CA LYS A 5 -2.25 30.77 -8.61
C LYS A 5 -2.94 29.81 -7.63
N ARG A 6 -3.24 28.59 -8.09
CA ARG A 6 -3.83 27.52 -7.27
C ARG A 6 -2.91 27.10 -6.12
N LEU A 7 -1.64 26.84 -6.42
CA LEU A 7 -0.68 26.41 -5.40
C LEU A 7 -0.43 27.51 -4.36
N LYS A 8 -0.39 28.78 -4.79
CA LYS A 8 -0.25 29.93 -3.88
C LYS A 8 -1.43 30.03 -2.91
N ALA A 9 -2.65 29.80 -3.38
CA ALA A 9 -3.85 29.81 -2.54
C ALA A 9 -3.87 28.66 -1.52
N LEU A 10 -3.41 27.47 -1.91
CA LEU A 10 -3.32 26.31 -0.99
C LEU A 10 -2.24 26.50 0.07
N LEU A 11 -1.05 26.99 -0.32
CA LEU A 11 0.04 27.26 0.61
C LEU A 11 -0.31 28.33 1.66
N ALA A 12 -1.16 29.29 1.31
CA ALA A 12 -1.62 30.30 2.26
C ALA A 12 -2.51 29.73 3.39
N LYS A 13 -3.11 28.56 3.19
CA LYS A 13 -3.93 27.88 4.21
C LYS A 13 -3.11 27.06 5.21
N VAL A 14 -1.85 26.77 4.90
CA VAL A 14 -1.01 25.86 5.67
C VAL A 14 0.18 26.62 6.27
N ASP A 15 0.25 26.66 7.59
CA ASP A 15 1.41 27.18 8.30
C ASP A 15 2.47 26.08 8.48
N ARG A 16 3.63 26.26 7.86
CA ARG A 16 4.72 25.28 7.90
C ARG A 16 5.47 25.26 9.23
N ALA A 17 5.36 26.32 10.03
CA ALA A 17 6.02 26.41 11.33
C ALA A 17 5.16 25.82 12.46
N ARG A 18 3.87 25.58 12.20
CA ARG A 18 2.91 25.08 13.19
C ARG A 18 2.79 23.56 13.14
N THR A 19 2.86 22.94 14.31
CA THR A 19 2.42 21.55 14.50
C THR A 19 0.91 21.52 14.69
N TYR A 20 0.21 20.82 13.81
CA TYR A 20 -1.24 20.66 13.90
C TYR A 20 -1.62 19.41 14.70
N PRO A 21 -2.63 19.48 15.58
CA PRO A 21 -3.29 18.29 16.09
C PRO A 21 -3.82 17.43 14.93
N LEU A 22 -3.86 16.10 15.11
CA LEU A 22 -4.25 15.17 14.04
C LEU A 22 -5.63 15.51 13.45
N ASP A 23 -6.61 15.84 14.29
CA ASP A 23 -7.96 16.16 13.84
C ASP A 23 -8.00 17.43 12.96
N ASP A 24 -7.22 18.44 13.32
CA ASP A 24 -7.12 19.69 12.56
C ASP A 24 -6.36 19.49 11.26
N ALA A 25 -5.30 18.68 11.28
CA ALA A 25 -4.53 18.33 10.09
C ALA A 25 -5.41 17.58 9.07
N LEU A 26 -6.21 16.61 9.51
CA LEU A 26 -7.09 15.85 8.63
C LEU A 26 -8.20 16.72 8.02
N LYS A 27 -8.77 17.66 8.78
CA LYS A 27 -9.72 18.66 8.25
C LYS A 27 -9.06 19.53 7.18
N LEU A 28 -7.86 20.05 7.47
CA LEU A 28 -7.11 20.89 6.55
C LEU A 28 -6.73 20.16 5.25
N VAL A 29 -6.33 18.89 5.33
CA VAL A 29 -6.04 18.06 4.15
C VAL A 29 -7.28 17.92 3.26
N LYS A 30 -8.47 17.74 3.84
CA LYS A 30 -9.72 17.70 3.07
C LYS A 30 -10.06 19.05 2.46
N GLU A 31 -9.87 20.16 3.16
CA GLU A 31 -10.12 21.51 2.64
C GLU A 31 -9.14 21.95 1.54
N THR A 32 -7.97 21.33 1.49
CA THR A 32 -6.95 21.58 0.48
C THR A 32 -7.08 20.63 -0.72
N SER A 33 -7.94 19.61 -0.63
CA SER A 33 -8.34 18.80 -1.77
C SER A 33 -9.14 19.66 -2.76
N SER A 34 -8.57 19.91 -3.93
CA SER A 34 -9.11 20.86 -4.92
C SER A 34 -9.14 20.28 -6.33
N ALA A 35 -8.78 19.02 -6.51
CA ALA A 35 -8.94 18.35 -7.78
C ALA A 35 -10.41 18.00 -8.05
N LYS A 36 -10.73 17.74 -9.32
CA LYS A 36 -12.08 17.34 -9.75
C LYS A 36 -12.40 15.88 -9.41
N PHE A 37 -11.38 15.07 -9.14
CA PHE A 37 -11.52 13.65 -8.78
C PHE A 37 -11.27 13.48 -7.29
N ASN A 38 -11.67 12.32 -6.75
CA ASN A 38 -11.48 12.00 -5.34
C ASN A 38 -10.01 11.73 -5.00
N GLU A 39 -9.34 12.72 -4.43
CA GLU A 39 -7.90 12.67 -4.12
C GLU A 39 -7.57 11.62 -3.06
N SER A 40 -6.37 11.03 -3.13
CA SER A 40 -5.83 10.19 -2.06
C SER A 40 -5.34 11.07 -0.91
N VAL A 41 -5.52 10.57 0.31
CA VAL A 41 -4.87 11.14 1.50
C VAL A 41 -3.70 10.23 1.84
N ASP A 42 -2.49 10.75 1.60
CA ASP A 42 -1.23 10.06 1.80
C ASP A 42 -0.50 10.62 3.03
N VAL A 43 0.19 9.73 3.74
CA VAL A 43 0.99 10.07 4.91
C VAL A 43 2.44 9.74 4.63
N ALA A 44 3.32 10.68 4.92
CA ALA A 44 4.77 10.46 4.95
C ALA A 44 5.25 10.49 6.39
N ILE A 45 5.83 9.38 6.86
CA ILE A 45 6.33 9.24 8.23
C ILE A 45 7.85 9.08 8.15
N ASN A 46 8.57 10.04 8.70
CA ASN A 46 10.01 9.94 8.84
C ASN A 46 10.36 9.03 10.02
N LEU A 47 11.05 7.92 9.76
CA LEU A 47 11.48 7.00 10.80
C LEU A 47 12.91 7.33 11.26
N GLY A 48 13.17 7.21 12.56
CA GLY A 48 14.51 7.33 13.14
C GLY A 48 15.38 6.09 12.93
N ILE A 49 15.52 5.62 11.69
CA ILE A 49 16.32 4.44 11.31
C ILE A 49 17.45 4.81 10.36
N ASP A 50 18.46 3.94 10.28
CA ASP A 50 19.47 3.98 9.23
C ASP A 50 19.04 3.08 8.05
N ALA A 51 18.48 3.69 7.01
CA ALA A 51 18.00 2.98 5.82
C ALA A 51 19.12 2.29 4.99
N ARG A 52 20.40 2.50 5.33
CA ARG A 52 21.53 1.79 4.72
C ARG A 52 21.76 0.42 5.35
N LYS A 53 21.25 0.20 6.57
CA LYS A 53 21.38 -1.03 7.34
C LYS A 53 20.17 -1.92 7.12
N SER A 54 20.41 -3.11 6.57
CA SER A 54 19.33 -4.04 6.19
C SER A 54 18.50 -4.53 7.38
N ASP A 55 19.09 -4.60 8.57
CA ASP A 55 18.45 -4.98 9.84
C ASP A 55 17.57 -3.88 10.43
N GLN A 56 17.66 -2.65 9.92
CA GLN A 56 16.81 -1.52 10.34
C GLN A 56 15.68 -1.20 9.35
N LEU A 57 15.62 -1.90 8.21
CA LEU A 57 14.58 -1.68 7.21
C LEU A 57 13.20 -2.11 7.73
N VAL A 58 12.26 -1.18 7.71
CA VAL A 58 10.86 -1.46 8.07
C VAL A 58 10.07 -1.77 6.80
N ARG A 59 9.47 -2.96 6.79
CA ARG A 59 8.57 -3.39 5.72
C ARG A 59 7.46 -4.25 6.30
N GLY A 60 6.23 -3.99 5.89
CA GLY A 60 5.08 -4.76 6.32
C GLY A 60 3.84 -4.42 5.51
N SER A 61 2.71 -4.90 6.02
CA SER A 61 1.39 -4.59 5.49
C SER A 61 0.37 -4.52 6.60
N ILE A 62 -0.64 -3.67 6.42
CA ILE A 62 -1.77 -3.55 7.33
C ILE A 62 -3.06 -3.51 6.53
N VAL A 63 -4.11 -4.16 7.03
CA VAL A 63 -5.48 -3.96 6.53
C VAL A 63 -6.05 -2.73 7.24
N LEU A 64 -6.32 -1.67 6.49
CA LEU A 64 -6.89 -0.46 7.07
C LEU A 64 -8.33 -0.73 7.52
N PRO A 65 -8.73 -0.40 8.75
CA PRO A 65 -10.07 -0.71 9.26
C PRO A 65 -11.21 -0.10 8.44
N LYS A 66 -10.97 1.03 7.77
CA LYS A 66 -11.94 1.71 6.90
C LYS A 66 -11.62 1.53 5.41
N GLY A 67 -10.66 0.67 5.08
CA GLY A 67 -10.15 0.46 3.74
C GLY A 67 -9.46 1.70 3.15
N THR A 68 -9.16 1.65 1.85
CA THR A 68 -8.49 2.74 1.11
C THR A 68 -9.44 3.53 0.21
N GLY A 69 -10.68 3.08 0.05
CA GLY A 69 -11.65 3.66 -0.89
C GLY A 69 -11.27 3.46 -2.36
N LYS A 70 -10.31 2.58 -2.67
CA LYS A 70 -9.97 2.16 -4.03
C LYS A 70 -10.51 0.74 -4.26
N SER A 71 -11.19 0.53 -5.39
CA SER A 71 -11.47 -0.83 -5.87
C SER A 71 -10.17 -1.42 -6.42
N VAL A 72 -9.74 -2.55 -5.88
CA VAL A 72 -8.46 -3.20 -6.21
C VAL A 72 -8.75 -4.45 -7.04
N ARG A 73 -8.19 -4.53 -8.24
CA ARG A 73 -8.22 -5.75 -9.06
C ARG A 73 -7.11 -6.69 -8.61
N VAL A 74 -7.47 -7.91 -8.23
CA VAL A 74 -6.55 -8.91 -7.68
C VAL A 74 -6.30 -10.01 -8.69
N ALA A 75 -5.03 -10.23 -9.01
CA ALA A 75 -4.55 -11.38 -9.77
C ALA A 75 -3.92 -12.40 -8.84
N VAL A 76 -4.24 -13.67 -9.04
CA VAL A 76 -3.75 -14.77 -8.21
C VAL A 76 -3.03 -15.80 -9.08
N PHE A 77 -1.77 -16.05 -8.72
CA PHE A 77 -0.95 -17.14 -9.24
C PHE A 77 -1.11 -18.36 -8.34
N ALA A 78 -2.00 -19.27 -8.73
CA ALA A 78 -2.31 -20.48 -7.97
C ALA A 78 -2.84 -21.58 -8.90
N GLN A 79 -2.78 -22.82 -8.45
CA GLN A 79 -3.29 -23.99 -9.16
C GLN A 79 -4.10 -24.91 -8.23
N GLY A 80 -4.92 -25.78 -8.82
CA GLY A 80 -5.75 -26.73 -8.07
C GLY A 80 -6.71 -26.06 -7.08
N ALA A 81 -6.81 -26.62 -5.88
CA ALA A 81 -7.74 -26.14 -4.84
C ALA A 81 -7.51 -24.67 -4.44
N ALA A 82 -6.27 -24.19 -4.50
CA ALA A 82 -5.96 -22.79 -4.17
C ALA A 82 -6.49 -21.81 -5.23
N ALA A 83 -6.57 -22.23 -6.49
CA ALA A 83 -7.16 -21.43 -7.56
C ALA A 83 -8.67 -21.28 -7.38
N GLU A 84 -9.38 -22.36 -7.04
CA GLU A 84 -10.83 -22.30 -6.78
C GLU A 84 -11.13 -21.44 -5.55
N ALA A 85 -10.38 -21.62 -4.46
CA ALA A 85 -10.51 -20.78 -3.26
C ALA A 85 -10.26 -19.28 -3.54
N ALA A 86 -9.38 -18.96 -4.49
CA ALA A 86 -9.13 -17.59 -4.91
C ALA A 86 -10.31 -16.97 -5.67
N LYS A 87 -10.91 -17.74 -6.59
CA LYS A 87 -12.11 -17.33 -7.33
C LYS A 87 -13.28 -17.10 -6.38
N GLU A 88 -13.52 -18.02 -5.44
CA GLU A 88 -14.56 -17.89 -4.43
C GLU A 88 -14.34 -16.69 -3.49
N ALA A 89 -13.09 -16.36 -3.19
CA ALA A 89 -12.74 -15.16 -2.43
C ALA A 89 -12.90 -13.86 -3.24
N GLY A 90 -13.22 -13.95 -4.53
CA GLY A 90 -13.53 -12.85 -5.41
C GLY A 90 -12.33 -12.30 -6.18
N ALA A 91 -11.27 -13.08 -6.42
CA ALA A 91 -10.19 -12.64 -7.31
C ALA A 91 -10.70 -12.48 -8.75
N GLU A 92 -10.33 -11.37 -9.40
CA GLU A 92 -10.73 -11.10 -10.79
C GLU A 92 -10.00 -11.97 -11.80
N ILE A 93 -8.73 -12.29 -11.53
CA ILE A 93 -7.87 -13.06 -12.42
C ILE A 93 -7.20 -14.15 -11.62
N VAL A 94 -7.36 -15.41 -12.04
CA VAL A 94 -6.70 -16.56 -11.41
C VAL A 94 -6.09 -17.42 -12.50
N GLY A 95 -4.81 -17.75 -12.36
CA GLY A 95 -4.10 -18.62 -13.31
C GLY A 95 -2.74 -19.04 -12.79
N PHE A 96 -1.96 -19.69 -13.64
CA PHE A 96 -0.61 -20.16 -13.32
C PHE A 96 0.35 -19.81 -14.47
N ASP A 97 0.66 -20.75 -15.36
CA ASP A 97 1.54 -20.52 -16.52
C ASP A 97 0.88 -19.66 -17.61
N ASP A 98 -0.44 -19.78 -17.77
CA ASP A 98 -1.26 -18.98 -18.68
C ASP A 98 -1.27 -17.50 -18.29
N LEU A 99 -1.50 -17.21 -17.01
CA LEU A 99 -1.42 -15.86 -16.48
C LEU A 99 -0.01 -15.29 -16.60
N ALA A 100 1.01 -16.12 -16.39
CA ALA A 100 2.40 -15.69 -16.56
C ALA A 100 2.72 -15.34 -18.02
N ALA A 101 2.18 -16.07 -19.00
CA ALA A 101 2.30 -15.75 -20.41
C ALA A 101 1.63 -14.40 -20.73
N LEU A 102 0.41 -14.17 -20.24
CA LEU A 102 -0.30 -12.89 -20.41
C LEU A 102 0.49 -11.70 -19.83
N VAL A 103 1.12 -11.88 -18.66
CA VAL A 103 1.98 -10.85 -18.06
C VAL A 103 3.23 -10.60 -18.91
N LYS A 104 3.83 -11.63 -19.52
CA LYS A 104 4.96 -11.48 -20.46
C LYS A 104 4.55 -10.73 -21.73
N GLU A 105 3.32 -10.91 -22.19
CA GLU A 105 2.72 -10.14 -23.30
C GLU A 105 2.37 -8.69 -22.91
N GLY A 106 2.50 -8.32 -21.64
CA GLY A 106 2.20 -6.97 -21.14
C GLY A 106 0.75 -6.76 -20.69
N LYS A 107 -0.10 -7.79 -20.72
CA LYS A 107 -1.49 -7.74 -20.24
C LYS A 107 -1.51 -7.83 -18.71
N MET A 108 -1.46 -6.67 -18.05
CA MET A 108 -1.44 -6.54 -16.60
C MET A 108 -2.58 -5.65 -16.11
N ASP A 109 -3.80 -6.20 -16.16
CA ASP A 109 -5.03 -5.53 -15.74
C ASP A 109 -5.37 -5.77 -14.26
N PHE A 110 -4.37 -5.68 -13.39
CA PHE A 110 -4.53 -5.87 -11.94
C PHE A 110 -3.65 -4.91 -11.15
N ASP A 111 -4.10 -4.62 -9.93
CA ASP A 111 -3.43 -3.72 -8.98
C ASP A 111 -2.58 -4.47 -7.95
N VAL A 112 -2.93 -5.73 -7.66
CA VAL A 112 -2.25 -6.58 -6.68
C VAL A 112 -2.09 -7.99 -7.25
N ALA A 113 -0.89 -8.54 -7.13
CA ALA A 113 -0.64 -9.95 -7.39
C ALA A 113 -0.44 -10.72 -6.08
N ILE A 114 -1.08 -11.88 -5.97
CA ILE A 114 -0.93 -12.85 -4.88
C ILE A 114 -0.44 -14.16 -5.50
N ALA A 115 0.42 -14.89 -4.80
CA ALA A 115 0.93 -16.16 -5.28
C ALA A 115 0.93 -17.22 -4.16
N THR A 116 0.74 -18.48 -4.54
CA THR A 116 1.10 -19.60 -3.67
C THR A 116 2.62 -19.81 -3.68
N PRO A 117 3.22 -20.42 -2.64
CA PRO A 117 4.66 -20.65 -2.59
C PRO A 117 5.22 -21.46 -3.78
N ASP A 118 4.45 -22.42 -4.29
CA ASP A 118 4.80 -23.22 -5.48
C ASP A 118 4.76 -22.40 -6.78
N ALA A 119 3.85 -21.41 -6.87
CA ALA A 119 3.76 -20.51 -8.02
C ALA A 119 4.95 -19.54 -8.14
N MET A 120 5.76 -19.38 -7.08
CA MET A 120 6.92 -18.48 -7.10
C MET A 120 7.99 -18.87 -8.11
N LYS A 121 8.06 -20.14 -8.53
CA LYS A 121 8.96 -20.57 -9.61
C LYS A 121 8.62 -19.89 -10.93
N VAL A 122 7.34 -19.71 -11.22
CA VAL A 122 6.84 -19.07 -12.44
C VAL A 122 6.90 -17.55 -12.28
N VAL A 123 6.38 -17.02 -11.17
CA VAL A 123 6.34 -15.57 -10.87
C VAL A 123 7.75 -14.97 -10.76
N GLY A 124 8.73 -15.73 -10.29
CA GLY A 124 10.13 -15.31 -10.22
C GLY A 124 10.71 -14.90 -11.58
N GLN A 125 10.29 -15.57 -12.66
CA GLN A 125 10.69 -15.20 -14.03
C GLN A 125 10.12 -13.85 -14.46
N LEU A 126 9.01 -13.43 -13.87
CA LEU A 126 8.34 -12.15 -14.15
C LEU A 126 8.93 -11.00 -13.32
N GLY A 127 9.96 -11.24 -12.50
CA GLY A 127 10.53 -10.25 -11.59
C GLY A 127 11.00 -8.96 -12.28
N GLN A 128 11.52 -9.04 -13.51
CA GLN A 128 11.91 -7.86 -14.29
C GLN A 128 10.71 -6.99 -14.72
N ILE A 129 9.52 -7.59 -14.82
CA ILE A 129 8.29 -6.90 -15.24
C ILE A 129 7.50 -6.42 -14.02
N LEU A 130 7.24 -7.31 -13.06
CA LEU A 130 6.43 -7.03 -11.88
C LEU A 130 7.19 -6.24 -10.80
N GLY A 131 8.50 -6.41 -10.71
CA GLY A 131 9.35 -5.79 -9.70
C GLY A 131 9.37 -4.26 -9.77
N PRO A 132 9.72 -3.65 -10.92
CA PRO A 132 9.73 -2.20 -11.09
C PRO A 132 8.35 -1.55 -10.89
N ARG A 133 7.27 -2.30 -11.12
CA ARG A 133 5.88 -1.86 -10.93
C ARG A 133 5.37 -2.04 -9.50
N GLY A 134 6.15 -2.64 -8.61
CA GLY A 134 5.72 -2.93 -7.24
C GLY A 134 4.65 -4.03 -7.13
N LEU A 135 4.39 -4.76 -8.21
CA LEU A 135 3.37 -5.81 -8.28
C LEU A 135 3.91 -7.18 -7.86
N MET A 136 5.22 -7.32 -7.65
CA MET A 136 5.84 -8.61 -7.32
C MET A 136 5.35 -9.13 -5.95
N PRO A 137 4.73 -10.32 -5.88
CA PRO A 137 4.34 -10.94 -4.63
C PRO A 137 5.52 -11.10 -3.68
N ASN A 138 5.29 -10.88 -2.38
CA ASN A 138 6.33 -10.99 -1.35
C ASN A 138 5.78 -11.62 -0.05
N PRO A 139 6.48 -12.62 0.52
CA PRO A 139 6.03 -13.26 1.76
C PRO A 139 6.00 -12.29 2.95
N LYS A 140 6.87 -11.26 2.98
CA LYS A 140 6.94 -10.27 4.07
C LYS A 140 5.70 -9.38 4.17
N VAL A 141 4.91 -9.29 3.11
CA VAL A 141 3.66 -8.50 3.07
C VAL A 141 2.43 -9.41 2.91
N GLY A 142 2.60 -10.72 3.09
CA GLY A 142 1.50 -11.69 3.07
C GLY A 142 0.91 -11.99 1.68
N THR A 143 1.52 -11.51 0.59
CA THR A 143 1.05 -11.79 -0.78
C THR A 143 1.67 -13.06 -1.37
N VAL A 144 2.56 -13.74 -0.64
CA VAL A 144 2.95 -15.13 -0.90
C VAL A 144 2.49 -15.97 0.27
N THR A 145 1.46 -16.78 0.08
CA THR A 145 0.84 -17.56 1.16
C THR A 145 0.12 -18.80 0.63
N PRO A 146 0.08 -19.91 1.40
CA PRO A 146 -0.82 -21.02 1.10
C PRO A 146 -2.30 -20.65 1.32
N ASN A 147 -2.62 -19.68 2.18
CA ASN A 147 -3.99 -19.22 2.42
C ASN A 147 -4.37 -18.06 1.48
N VAL A 148 -4.61 -18.42 0.22
CA VAL A 148 -4.90 -17.46 -0.86
C VAL A 148 -6.22 -16.73 -0.64
N ALA A 149 -7.25 -17.43 -0.16
CA ALA A 149 -8.56 -16.85 0.09
C ALA A 149 -8.48 -15.67 1.08
N GLN A 150 -7.72 -15.82 2.17
CA GLN A 150 -7.53 -14.73 3.12
C GLN A 150 -6.72 -13.57 2.52
N ALA A 151 -5.69 -13.86 1.73
CA ALA A 151 -4.91 -12.81 1.07
C ALA A 151 -5.75 -11.99 0.08
N VAL A 152 -6.64 -12.64 -0.69
CA VAL A 152 -7.58 -11.96 -1.60
C VAL A 152 -8.53 -11.07 -0.81
N LYS A 153 -9.13 -11.59 0.27
CA LYS A 153 -10.01 -10.81 1.16
C LYS A 153 -9.30 -9.59 1.75
N ASN A 154 -8.06 -9.76 2.22
CA ASN A 154 -7.26 -8.66 2.76
C ASN A 154 -6.96 -7.60 1.71
N ALA A 155 -6.52 -8.01 0.52
CA ALA A 155 -6.26 -7.09 -0.59
C ALA A 155 -7.50 -6.25 -0.94
N LYS A 156 -8.67 -6.90 -1.01
CA LYS A 156 -9.96 -6.23 -1.27
C LYS A 156 -10.46 -5.37 -0.11
N ALA A 157 -10.12 -5.72 1.13
CA ALA A 157 -10.45 -4.93 2.31
C ALA A 157 -9.59 -3.67 2.47
N GLY A 158 -8.68 -3.39 1.53
CA GLY A 158 -7.80 -2.22 1.58
C GLY A 158 -6.52 -2.47 2.35
N GLN A 159 -5.92 -3.65 2.19
CA GLN A 159 -4.55 -3.90 2.64
C GLN A 159 -3.58 -2.95 1.94
N VAL A 160 -2.80 -2.23 2.74
CA VAL A 160 -1.74 -1.35 2.27
C VAL A 160 -0.40 -1.92 2.68
N GLN A 161 0.54 -1.92 1.74
CA GLN A 161 1.92 -2.32 1.98
C GLN A 161 2.74 -1.07 2.25
N TYR A 162 3.60 -1.11 3.27
CA TYR A 162 4.53 -0.04 3.58
C TYR A 162 5.95 -0.56 3.59
N ARG A 163 6.87 0.27 3.10
CA ARG A 163 8.31 0.01 3.07
C ARG A 163 9.04 1.34 3.21
N THR A 164 10.16 1.30 3.92
CA THR A 164 11.08 2.44 4.00
C THR A 164 11.81 2.68 2.69
N ASP A 165 11.87 3.94 2.29
CA ASP A 165 12.73 4.39 1.20
C ASP A 165 14.20 4.53 1.65
N LYS A 166 15.06 5.03 0.76
CA LYS A 166 16.49 5.24 1.04
C LYS A 166 16.75 6.35 2.07
N ALA A 167 15.75 7.20 2.36
CA ALA A 167 15.82 8.27 3.35
C ALA A 167 15.23 7.86 4.71
N GLY A 168 14.72 6.63 4.85
CA GLY A 168 14.06 6.18 6.07
C GLY A 168 12.61 6.65 6.20
N ILE A 169 12.00 7.11 5.10
CA ILE A 169 10.61 7.58 5.07
C ILE A 169 9.69 6.44 4.65
N VAL A 170 8.59 6.27 5.36
CA VAL A 170 7.47 5.43 4.95
C VAL A 170 6.38 6.30 4.35
N GLN A 171 5.95 5.98 3.14
CA GLN A 171 4.80 6.60 2.49
C GLN A 171 3.66 5.59 2.39
N CYS A 172 2.46 6.00 2.81
CA CYS A 172 1.30 5.11 2.85
C CYS A 172 0.01 5.92 2.65
N THR A 173 -0.87 5.43 1.77
CA THR A 173 -2.22 5.99 1.60
C THR A 173 -3.11 5.52 2.75
N ILE A 174 -3.78 6.44 3.44
CA ILE A 174 -4.70 6.13 4.55
C ILE A 174 -6.17 6.25 4.16
N GLY A 175 -6.49 6.72 2.95
CA GLY A 175 -7.87 6.80 2.46
C GLY A 175 -8.04 7.81 1.33
N ARG A 176 -9.29 8.26 1.15
CA ARG A 176 -9.66 9.28 0.17
C ARG A 176 -10.13 10.57 0.84
N ALA A 177 -10.05 11.68 0.13
CA ALA A 177 -10.56 12.97 0.61
C ALA A 177 -12.07 12.90 0.94
N SER A 178 -12.82 12.01 0.28
CA SER A 178 -14.24 11.78 0.57
C SER A 178 -14.53 11.09 1.91
N PHE A 179 -13.54 10.49 2.58
CA PHE A 179 -13.75 9.77 3.85
C PHE A 179 -14.07 10.75 4.98
N ALA A 180 -14.83 10.32 5.99
CA ALA A 180 -15.01 11.10 7.21
C ALA A 180 -13.67 11.32 7.92
N VAL A 181 -13.54 12.41 8.69
CA VAL A 181 -12.28 12.72 9.40
C VAL A 181 -11.98 11.62 10.42
N GLU A 182 -13.02 11.10 11.05
CA GLU A 182 -13.00 10.02 12.02
C GLU A 182 -12.49 8.72 11.39
N ASP A 183 -12.89 8.42 10.15
CA ASP A 183 -12.43 7.23 9.43
C ASP A 183 -10.95 7.34 9.04
N LEU A 184 -10.52 8.51 8.56
CA LEU A 184 -9.11 8.77 8.27
C LEU A 184 -8.25 8.70 9.54
N LYS A 185 -8.77 9.19 10.67
CA LYS A 185 -8.11 9.11 11.98
C LYS A 185 -7.92 7.66 12.41
N VAL A 186 -8.95 6.83 12.30
CA VAL A 186 -8.86 5.39 12.61
C VAL A 186 -7.79 4.70 11.76
N ASN A 187 -7.76 4.97 10.45
CA ASN A 187 -6.76 4.42 9.55
C ASN A 187 -5.33 4.90 9.88
N MET A 188 -5.16 6.19 10.20
CA MET A 188 -3.87 6.75 10.60
C MET A 188 -3.35 6.12 11.90
N LEU A 189 -4.21 5.97 12.92
CA LEU A 189 -3.83 5.33 14.18
C LEU A 189 -3.44 3.86 13.98
N ALA A 190 -4.19 3.13 13.16
CA ALA A 190 -3.86 1.75 12.81
C ALA A 190 -2.47 1.64 12.14
N LEU A 191 -2.16 2.55 11.20
CA LEU A 191 -0.85 2.61 10.55
C LEU A 191 0.28 2.89 11.56
N VAL A 192 0.09 3.87 12.45
CA VAL A 192 1.08 4.22 13.49
C VAL A 192 1.31 3.04 14.44
N GLU A 193 0.25 2.35 14.87
CA GLU A 193 0.37 1.16 15.71
C GLU A 193 1.16 0.05 15.02
N ALA A 194 0.89 -0.21 13.73
CA ALA A 194 1.64 -1.20 12.96
C ALA A 194 3.12 -0.83 12.80
N LEU A 195 3.43 0.46 12.60
CA LEU A 195 4.82 0.92 12.54
C LEU A 195 5.53 0.79 13.88
N ASN A 196 4.85 1.08 14.99
CA ASN A 196 5.40 0.88 16.33
C ASN A 196 5.71 -0.60 16.60
N LYS A 197 4.83 -1.52 16.19
CA LYS A 197 5.07 -2.97 16.27
C LYS A 197 6.21 -3.44 15.36
N ALA A 198 6.37 -2.79 14.21
CA ALA A 198 7.42 -3.10 13.24
C ALA A 198 8.76 -2.40 13.54
N LYS A 199 8.88 -1.70 14.69
CA LYS A 199 10.11 -1.00 15.08
C LYS A 199 11.27 -2.02 15.24
N PRO A 200 12.38 -1.85 14.50
CA PRO A 200 13.53 -2.73 14.63
C PRO A 200 14.18 -2.58 16.02
N SER A 201 14.54 -3.69 16.66
CA SER A 201 15.23 -3.69 17.96
C SER A 201 16.59 -2.98 17.91
N ALA A 202 17.26 -3.02 16.77
CA ALA A 202 18.54 -2.35 16.54
C ALA A 202 18.41 -0.82 16.31
N SER A 203 17.19 -0.28 16.19
CA SER A 203 16.98 1.16 16.03
C SER A 203 17.13 1.87 17.38
N LYS A 204 18.16 2.70 17.52
CA LYS A 204 18.41 3.47 18.75
C LYS A 204 17.56 4.74 18.88
N GLY A 205 16.68 5.00 17.90
CA GLY A 205 16.19 6.35 17.65
C GLY A 205 17.32 7.22 17.12
N LEU A 206 17.01 8.14 16.22
CA LEU A 206 17.90 9.25 15.92
C LEU A 206 17.60 10.38 16.91
#